data_AF-A0A1V1WV58-F1
#
_entry.id   AF-A0A1V1WV58-F1
#
_cell.length_a   1.000
_cell.length_b   1.000
_cell.length_c   1.000
_cell.angle_alpha   90.00
_cell.angle_beta   90.00
_cell.angle_gamma   90.00
#
_symmetry.space_group_name_H-M   'P 1'
#
loop_
_entity.id
_entity.type
_entity.pdbx_description
1 polymer ?
#
loop_
_entity_poly.entity_id
_entity_poly.type
_entity_poly.pdbx_seq_one_letter_code
_entity_poly.pdbx_strand_id
1 'polypeptide(L)' 'MDIARFIGIIIVFGVPAIWFGGLVFDWFHSWVAVWIWEIILAIIAISTALKATRHKSADVH' A
#
# COMPACT_ATOMS: atom_id res chain seq x y z
N MET A 1 -4.96 14.92 -7.93
CA MET A 1 -5.54 13.85 -7.10
C MET A 1 -6.17 14.54 -5.90
N ASP A 2 -7.42 14.25 -5.54
CA ASP A 2 -8.01 14.85 -4.34
C ASP A 2 -7.23 14.38 -3.11
N ILE A 3 -6.79 15.32 -2.27
CA ILE A 3 -5.94 15.04 -1.10
C ILE A 3 -6.58 13.98 -0.19
N ALA A 4 -7.91 14.01 -0.07
CA ALA A 4 -8.71 13.04 0.67
C ALA A 4 -8.57 11.61 0.12
N ARG A 5 -8.46 11.45 -1.20
CA ARG A 5 -8.33 10.13 -1.86
C ARG A 5 -6.92 9.57 -1.70
N PHE A 6 -5.91 10.43 -1.70
CA PHE A 6 -4.52 10.06 -1.41
C PHE A 6 -4.34 9.63 0.05
N ILE A 7 -4.90 10.39 0.99
CA ILE A 7 -4.91 10.06 2.42
C ILE A 7 -5.65 8.74 2.67
N GLY A 8 -6.80 8.53 2.02
CA GLY A 8 -7.55 7.27 2.13
C GLY A 8 -6.73 6.05 1.71
N ILE A 9 -5.95 6.15 0.62
CA ILE A 9 -5.05 5.08 0.18
C ILE A 9 -3.94 4.85 1.22
N ILE A 10 -3.32 5.90 1.75
CA ILE A 10 -2.27 5.77 2.76
C ILE A 10 -2.80 5.09 4.02
N ILE A 11 -3.99 5.45 4.50
CA ILE A 11 -4.56 4.85 5.72
C ILE A 11 -4.93 3.37 5.49
N VAL A 12 -5.57 3.05 4.36
CA VAL A 12 -6.00 1.68 4.03
C VAL A 12 -4.81 0.74 3.84
N PHE A 13 -3.69 1.21 3.29
CA PHE A 13 -2.48 0.40 3.10
C PHE A 13 -1.49 0.47 4.27
N GLY A 14 -1.46 1.58 5.03
CA GLY A 14 -0.55 1.78 6.15
C GLY A 14 -0.90 0.95 7.39
N VAL A 15 -2.20 0.78 7.70
CA VAL A 15 -2.62 -0.04 8.85
C VAL A 15 -2.24 -1.52 8.66
N PRO A 16 -2.52 -2.16 7.51
CA PRO A 16 -2.05 -3.52 7.24
C PRO A 16 -0.52 -3.63 7.20
N ALA A 17 0.21 -2.62 6.72
CA ALA A 17 1.67 -2.65 6.69
C ALA A 17 2.27 -2.78 8.09
N ILE A 18 1.79 -1.97 9.05
CA ILE A 18 2.28 -2.00 10.42
C ILE A 18 1.87 -3.30 11.14
N TRP A 19 0.61 -3.71 10.99
CA TRP A 19 0.08 -4.86 11.72
C TRP A 19 0.62 -6.19 11.19
N PHE A 20 0.63 -6.38 9.86
CA PHE A 20 1.21 -7.58 9.26
C PHE A 20 2.75 -7.56 9.28
N GLY A 21 3.41 -6.40 9.26
CA GLY A 21 4.85 -6.33 9.43
C GLY A 21 5.29 -6.90 10.79
N GLY A 22 4.57 -6.54 11.86
CA GLY A 22 4.77 -7.12 13.19
C GLY A 22 4.49 -8.62 13.24
N LEU A 23 3.42 -9.09 12.60
CA LEU A 23 3.08 -10.52 12.53
C LEU A 23 4.14 -11.33 11.77
N VAL A 24 4.65 -10.80 10.67
CA VAL A 24 5.71 -11.46 9.86
C VAL A 24 7.00 -11.54 10.66
N PHE A 25 7.33 -10.51 11.44
CA PHE A 25 8.48 -10.55 12.35
C PHE A 25 8.30 -11.60 13.46
N ASP A 26 7.13 -11.65 14.09
CA ASP A 26 6.82 -12.61 15.16
C ASP A 26 6.90 -14.06 14.67
N TRP A 27 6.48 -14.32 13.43
CA TRP A 27 6.50 -15.68 12.88
C TRP A 27 7.89 -16.11 12.40
N PHE A 28 8.57 -15.26 11.62
CA PHE A 28 9.83 -15.62 10.96
C PHE A 28 11.07 -15.19 11.74
N HIS A 29 10.92 -14.36 12.78
CA HIS A 29 12.01 -13.77 13.56
C HIS A 29 13.11 -13.13 12.69
N SER A 30 12.74 -12.70 11.48
CA SER A 30 13.67 -12.24 10.46
C SER A 30 13.22 -10.91 9.91
N TRP A 31 14.06 -9.89 10.10
CA TRP A 31 13.84 -8.56 9.53
C TRP A 31 13.76 -8.61 8.01
N VAL A 32 14.48 -9.51 7.35
CA VAL A 32 14.43 -9.66 5.88
C VAL A 32 13.02 -10.01 5.40
N ALA A 33 12.29 -10.85 6.15
CA ALA A 33 10.91 -11.21 5.81
C ALA A 33 9.96 -10.00 5.93
N VAL A 34 10.16 -9.15 6.93
CA VAL A 34 9.40 -7.90 7.11
C VAL A 34 9.64 -6.94 5.95
N TRP A 35 10.90 -6.76 5.55
CA TRP A 35 11.26 -5.92 4.40
C TRP A 35 10.62 -6.41 3.10
N ILE A 36 10.62 -7.73 2.86
CA ILE A 36 9.95 -8.31 1.68
C ILE A 36 8.44 -8.03 1.72
N TRP A 37 7.80 -8.21 2.89
CA TRP A 37 6.39 -7.92 3.08
C TRP A 37 6.04 -6.45 2.80
N GLU A 38 6.83 -5.52 3.34
CA GLU A 38 6.62 -4.08 3.11
C GLU A 38 6.81 -3.69 1.63
N ILE A 39 7.79 -4.28 0.93
CA ILE A 39 8.01 -4.03 -0.49
C ILE A 39 6.80 -4.48 -1.32
N ILE A 40 6.26 -5.66 -1.03
CA ILE A 40 5.07 -6.18 -1.73
C ILE A 40 3.88 -5.24 -1.53
N LEU A 41 3.65 -4.81 -0.29
CA LEU A 41 2.58 -3.85 0.03
C LEU A 41 2.77 -2.51 -0.69
N ALA A 42 3.99 -1.98 -0.73
CA ALA A 42 4.31 -0.74 -1.43
C ALA A 42 4.00 -0.85 -2.94
N ILE A 43 4.35 -1.96 -3.58
CA ILE A 43 4.05 -2.22 -5.00
C ILE A 43 2.55 -2.27 -5.24
N ILE A 44 1.78 -2.94 -4.37
CA ILE A 44 0.32 -3.03 -4.51
C ILE A 44 -0.33 -1.66 -4.30
N ALA A 45 0.11 -0.90 -3.30
CA ALA A 45 -0.38 0.44 -3.01
C ALA A 45 -0.11 1.39 -4.18
N ILE A 46 1.10 1.40 -4.73
CA ILE A 46 1.48 2.19 -5.90
C ILE A 46 0.67 1.76 -7.12
N SER A 47 0.56 0.45 -7.38
CA SER A 47 -0.21 -0.07 -8.52
C SER A 47 -1.69 0.30 -8.43
N THR A 48 -2.27 0.24 -7.21
CA THR A 48 -3.65 0.64 -6.94
C THR A 48 -3.82 2.15 -7.12
N ALA A 49 -2.87 2.95 -6.63
CA ALA A 49 -2.86 4.39 -6.83
C ALA A 49 -2.77 4.77 -8.31
N LEU A 50 -1.87 4.14 -9.07
CA LEU A 50 -1.72 4.33 -10.52
C LEU A 50 -2.98 3.93 -11.29
N LYS A 51 -3.63 2.82 -10.91
CA LYS A 51 -4.88 2.40 -11.53
C LYS A 51 -6.02 3.38 -11.21
N ALA A 52 -6.07 3.89 -9.98
CA ALA A 52 -7.06 4.88 -9.54
C ALA A 52 -6.85 6.25 -10.22
N THR A 53 -5.62 6.66 -10.49
CA THR A 53 -5.35 7.90 -11.24
C THR A 53 -5.67 7.75 -12.71
N ARG A 54 -5.40 6.58 -13.31
CA ARG A 54 -5.65 6.32 -14.73
C ARG A 54 -7.14 6.35 -15.11
N HIS A 55 -8.04 6.01 -14.17
CA HIS A 55 -9.49 6.11 -14.39
C HIS A 55 -9.97 7.57 -14.48
N LYS A 56 -9.34 8.50 -13.75
CA LYS A 56 -9.72 9.92 -13.75
C LYS A 56 -9.44 10.62 -15.10
N SER A 57 -8.58 10.04 -15.94
CA SER A 57 -8.25 10.58 -17.27
C SER A 57 -9.22 10.14 -18.38
N ALA A 58 -10.02 9.09 -18.16
CA ALA A 58 -10.97 8.59 -19.17
C ALA A 58 -12.34 9.30 -19.13
N ASP A 59 -12.72 9.89 -17.99
CA ASP A 59 -14.00 10.60 -17.81
C ASP A 59 -13.95 12.09 -18.22
N VAL A 60 -12.89 12.55 -18.86
CA VAL A 60 -12.70 13.96 -19.29
C VAL A 60 -12.87 14.15 -20.81
N HIS A 61 -13.29 13.10 -21.53
CA HIS A 61 -13.58 13.15 -22.96
C HIS A 61 -15.05 12.90 -23.26
#